data_AF-A0A936LYN3-F1
#
_entry.id   AF-A0A936LYN3-F1
#
_cell.length_a   1.000
_cell.length_b   1.000
_cell.length_c   1.000
_cell.angle_alpha   90.00
_cell.angle_beta   90.00
_cell.angle_gamma   90.00
#
_symmetry.space_group_name_H-M   'P 1'
#
loop_
_entity.id
_entity.type
_entity.pdbx_description
1 polymer ?
#
loop_
_entity_poly.entity_id
_entity_poly.type
_entity_poly.pdbx_seq_one_letter_code
_entity_poly.pdbx_strand_id
1 'polypeptide(L)'
;MNTRLVLALAPLLIGLTGCQGSLHGDWHFVSAQPNRETFSLDHAAFRPDGTYSALTCFDGRVQQENGTWDFSMGKLRLRPQGGGARGLTATVTLDRLELRRGKDLAVLRKGKRGGTR
;
A
#
# COMPACT_ATOMS: atom_id res chain seq x y z
N MET A 1 10.48 -15.76 53.70
CA MET A 1 10.35 -14.61 52.78
C MET A 1 11.54 -14.65 51.84
N ASN A 2 11.35 -14.90 50.54
CA ASN A 2 12.39 -14.73 49.50
C ASN A 2 11.69 -14.63 48.13
N THR A 3 11.12 -13.47 47.85
CA THR A 3 10.51 -13.14 46.56
C THR A 3 11.60 -12.53 45.68
N ARG A 4 12.23 -13.32 44.82
CA ARG A 4 13.14 -12.79 43.80
C ARG A 4 12.35 -12.53 42.52
N LEU A 5 12.29 -11.25 42.17
CA LEU A 5 11.70 -10.66 40.98
C LEU A 5 12.01 -11.47 39.72
N VAL A 6 10.98 -11.90 38.99
CA VAL A 6 11.10 -12.35 37.61
C VAL A 6 11.21 -11.09 36.75
N LEU A 7 12.41 -10.77 36.27
CA LEU A 7 12.62 -9.76 35.24
C LEU A 7 12.02 -10.31 33.93
N ALA A 8 10.78 -9.90 33.63
CA ALA A 8 10.18 -10.10 32.32
C ALA A 8 10.91 -9.18 31.32
N LEU A 9 11.88 -9.77 30.61
CA LEU A 9 12.58 -9.14 29.49
C LEU A 9 11.57 -9.02 28.33
N ALA A 10 10.89 -7.87 28.23
CA ALA A 10 10.04 -7.56 27.09
C ALA A 10 10.93 -7.41 25.84
N PRO A 11 10.81 -8.24 24.79
CA PRO A 11 11.54 -8.01 23.56
C PRO A 11 10.99 -6.75 22.90
N LEU A 12 11.77 -5.67 22.97
CA LEU A 12 11.59 -4.46 22.18
C LEU A 12 11.79 -4.87 20.70
N LEU A 13 10.70 -5.25 20.03
CA LEU A 13 10.65 -5.46 18.59
C LEU A 13 10.87 -4.12 17.89
N ILE A 14 12.14 -3.75 17.72
CA ILE A 14 12.56 -2.66 16.84
C ILE A 14 12.19 -3.10 15.42
N GLY A 15 11.01 -2.69 14.98
CA GLY A 15 10.47 -3.01 13.68
C GLY A 15 11.44 -2.58 12.58
N LEU A 16 11.94 -3.55 11.82
CA LEU A 16 12.65 -3.40 10.55
C LEU A 16 11.72 -2.82 9.46
N THR A 17 11.11 -1.67 9.71
CA THR A 17 10.14 -0.99 8.83
C THR A 17 10.81 -0.02 7.86
N GLY A 18 12.07 -0.27 7.51
CA GLY A 18 12.92 0.68 6.79
C GLY A 18 12.44 1.06 5.37
N CYS A 19 11.57 0.27 4.76
CA CYS A 19 11.10 0.52 3.39
C CYS A 19 9.59 0.78 3.27
N GLN A 20 8.78 0.38 4.26
CA GLN A 20 7.32 0.47 4.19
C GLN A 20 6.82 1.90 4.43
N GLY A 21 7.56 2.71 5.19
CA GLY A 21 7.16 4.06 5.59
C GLY A 21 6.88 5.03 4.43
N SER A 22 7.53 4.86 3.28
CA SER A 22 7.33 5.74 2.12
C SER A 22 5.93 5.60 1.51
N LEU A 23 5.35 4.40 1.56
CA LEU A 23 4.04 4.10 0.99
C LEU A 23 2.88 4.48 1.91
N HIS A 24 3.13 4.72 3.21
CA HIS A 24 2.09 5.09 4.17
C HIS A 24 1.35 6.37 3.76
N GLY A 25 0.03 6.35 3.86
CA GLY A 25 -0.84 7.49 3.63
C GLY A 25 -1.91 7.23 2.56
N ASP A 26 -2.61 8.30 2.21
CA ASP A 26 -3.65 8.31 1.20
C ASP A 26 -3.08 8.75 -0.16
N TRP A 27 -3.50 8.02 -1.20
CA TRP A 27 -3.02 8.15 -2.57
C TRP A 27 -4.21 8.28 -3.51
N HIS A 28 -4.11 9.22 -4.43
CA HIS A 28 -5.15 9.56 -5.38
C HIS A 28 -4.69 9.33 -6.80
N PHE A 29 -5.55 8.71 -7.59
CA PHE A 29 -5.32 8.46 -9.01
C PHE A 29 -5.01 9.76 -9.75
N VAL A 30 -4.01 9.70 -10.64
CA VAL A 30 -3.63 10.78 -11.55
C VAL A 30 -3.81 10.34 -13.00
N SER A 31 -3.22 9.19 -13.36
CA SER A 31 -3.27 8.68 -14.73
C SER A 31 -3.07 7.17 -14.79
N ALA A 32 -3.48 6.56 -15.89
CA ALA A 32 -3.25 5.16 -16.20
C ALA A 32 -2.93 4.96 -17.68
N GLN A 33 -2.14 3.93 -17.97
CA GLN A 33 -1.87 3.43 -19.30
C GLN A 33 -2.17 1.92 -19.31
N PRO A 34 -2.95 1.41 -20.28
CA PRO A 34 -3.50 2.13 -21.44
C PRO A 34 -4.64 3.10 -21.09
N ASN A 35 -5.44 2.79 -20.07
CA ASN A 35 -6.51 3.65 -19.57
C ASN A 35 -6.91 3.21 -18.15
N ARG A 36 -7.72 4.04 -17.49
CA ARG A 36 -8.19 3.81 -16.10
C ARG A 36 -9.05 2.55 -15.95
N GLU A 37 -9.80 2.19 -16.99
CA GLU A 37 -10.72 1.04 -17.01
C GLU A 37 -9.98 -0.31 -17.11
N THR A 38 -8.70 -0.29 -17.49
CA THR A 38 -7.88 -1.51 -17.60
C THR A 38 -7.05 -1.73 -16.35
N PHE A 39 -6.39 -0.68 -15.85
CA PHE A 39 -5.48 -0.76 -14.71
C PHE A 39 -5.43 0.55 -13.94
N SER A 40 -6.09 0.59 -12.79
CA SER A 40 -6.01 1.73 -11.87
C SER A 40 -6.17 1.32 -10.41
N LEU A 41 -5.53 2.11 -9.54
CA LEU A 41 -5.86 2.19 -8.12
C LEU A 41 -6.38 3.61 -7.86
N ASP A 42 -7.65 3.70 -7.51
CA ASP A 42 -8.33 4.90 -7.09
C ASP A 42 -8.41 4.93 -5.56
N HIS A 43 -8.14 6.10 -4.98
CA HIS A 43 -8.31 6.34 -3.53
C HIS A 43 -7.68 5.27 -2.63
N ALA A 44 -6.41 4.94 -2.87
CA ALA A 44 -5.70 3.92 -2.11
C ALA A 44 -5.16 4.50 -0.79
N ALA A 45 -5.46 3.84 0.32
CA ALA A 45 -4.93 4.20 1.64
C ALA A 45 -4.11 3.03 2.17
N PHE A 46 -2.82 3.26 2.45
CA PHE A 46 -1.91 2.28 3.03
C PHE A 46 -1.57 2.69 4.45
N ARG A 47 -1.96 1.86 5.43
CA ARG A 47 -1.87 2.18 6.85
C ARG A 47 -0.64 1.51 7.49
N PRO A 48 -0.04 2.14 8.53
CA PRO A 48 1.16 1.62 9.19
C PRO A 48 0.98 0.26 9.87
N ASP A 49 -0.25 -0.15 10.15
CA ASP A 49 -0.60 -1.46 10.70
C ASP A 49 -0.58 -2.59 9.64
N GLY A 50 -0.22 -2.27 8.39
CA GLY A 50 -0.19 -3.22 7.28
C GLY A 50 -1.55 -3.42 6.60
N THR A 51 -2.58 -2.65 6.97
CA THR A 51 -3.88 -2.69 6.30
C THR A 51 -3.96 -1.69 5.15
N TYR A 52 -4.76 -2.01 4.13
CA TYR A 52 -5.07 -1.07 3.05
C TYR A 52 -6.56 -1.08 2.68
N SER A 53 -6.98 0.01 2.07
CA SER A 53 -8.27 0.13 1.35
C SER A 53 -8.05 0.81 0.02
N ALA A 54 -8.66 0.33 -1.06
CA ALA A 54 -8.57 0.97 -2.37
C ALA A 54 -9.79 0.64 -3.23
N LEU A 55 -10.12 1.52 -4.18
CA LEU A 55 -10.97 1.20 -5.31
C LEU A 55 -10.06 0.78 -6.47
N THR A 56 -10.07 -0.50 -6.83
CA THR A 56 -9.23 -1.05 -7.89
C THR A 56 -10.05 -1.17 -9.17
N CYS A 57 -9.42 -0.92 -10.32
CA CYS A 57 -9.93 -1.38 -11.60
C CYS A 57 -8.84 -2.21 -12.28
N PHE A 58 -9.05 -3.52 -12.35
CA PHE A 58 -8.13 -4.44 -13.00
C PHE A 58 -8.88 -5.27 -14.02
N ASP A 59 -8.39 -5.26 -15.26
CA ASP A 59 -8.92 -6.06 -16.36
C ASP A 59 -10.42 -5.80 -16.58
N GLY A 60 -10.83 -4.52 -16.51
CA GLY A 60 -12.23 -4.09 -16.67
C GLY A 60 -13.11 -4.27 -15.43
N ARG A 61 -12.57 -4.81 -14.33
CA ARG A 61 -13.35 -5.09 -13.12
C ARG A 61 -13.04 -4.07 -12.03
N VAL A 62 -14.05 -3.26 -11.70
CA VAL A 62 -13.99 -2.31 -10.58
C VAL A 62 -14.38 -3.01 -9.29
N GLN A 63 -13.55 -2.91 -8.25
CA GLN A 63 -13.81 -3.50 -6.94
C GLN A 63 -13.37 -2.56 -5.82
N GLN A 64 -14.19 -2.44 -4.78
CA GLN A 64 -13.73 -1.88 -3.51
C GLN A 64 -13.02 -2.99 -2.73
N GLU A 65 -11.74 -2.81 -2.46
CA GLU A 65 -10.90 -3.78 -1.78
C GLU A 65 -10.45 -3.25 -0.42
N ASN A 66 -10.49 -4.13 0.58
CA ASN A 66 -9.81 -3.98 1.85
C ASN A 66 -8.95 -5.22 2.08
N GLY A 67 -7.81 -5.07 2.73
CA GLY A 67 -6.93 -6.22 3.00
C GLY A 67 -5.62 -5.82 3.64
N THR A 68 -4.60 -6.65 3.46
CA THR A 68 -3.24 -6.38 3.92
C THR A 68 -2.30 -6.09 2.76
N TRP A 69 -1.27 -5.31 3.03
CA TRP A 69 -0.25 -4.98 2.05
C TRP A 69 1.15 -5.18 2.63
N ASP A 70 2.12 -5.36 1.73
CA ASP A 70 3.55 -5.41 2.04
C ASP A 70 4.30 -4.71 0.92
N PHE A 71 5.33 -3.93 1.26
CA PHE A 71 6.20 -3.29 0.29
C PHE A 71 7.67 -3.57 0.61
N SER A 72 8.35 -4.22 -0.33
CA SER A 72 9.75 -4.57 -0.20
C SER A 72 10.44 -4.55 -1.56
N MET A 73 11.63 -3.93 -1.62
CA MET A 73 12.49 -3.88 -2.81
C MET A 73 11.73 -3.46 -4.09
N GLY A 74 10.92 -2.40 -4.01
CA GLY A 74 10.16 -1.90 -5.16
C GLY A 74 9.01 -2.83 -5.60
N LYS A 75 8.61 -3.80 -4.78
CA LYS A 75 7.45 -4.67 -5.03
C LYS A 75 6.39 -4.43 -3.97
N LEU A 76 5.21 -4.01 -4.42
CA LEU A 76 4.00 -3.90 -3.61
C LEU A 76 3.20 -5.20 -3.76
N ARG A 77 2.93 -5.87 -2.65
CA ARG A 77 2.03 -7.03 -2.59
C ARG A 77 0.73 -6.64 -1.89
N LEU A 78 -0.38 -6.83 -2.58
CA LEU A 78 -1.74 -6.64 -2.06
C LEU A 78 -2.37 -7.99 -1.80
N ARG A 79 -3.01 -8.15 -0.64
CA ARG A 79 -3.74 -9.36 -0.23
C ARG A 79 -5.16 -8.95 0.18
N PRO A 80 -6.11 -8.91 -0.78
CA PRO A 80 -7.49 -8.58 -0.47
C PRO A 80 -8.11 -9.61 0.48
N GLN A 81 -9.01 -9.18 1.35
CA GLN A 81 -9.73 -10.08 2.26
C GLN A 81 -10.60 -11.10 1.50
N GLY A 82 -11.11 -10.72 0.32
CA GLY A 82 -11.84 -11.63 -0.58
C GLY A 82 -11.00 -12.74 -1.21
N GLY A 83 -9.70 -12.79 -0.89
CA GLY A 83 -8.78 -13.82 -1.36
C GLY A 83 -7.91 -13.38 -2.54
N GLY A 84 -6.92 -14.22 -2.83
CA GLY A 84 -5.88 -13.95 -3.82
C GLY A 84 -4.75 -13.07 -3.28
N ALA A 85 -3.70 -12.93 -4.09
CA ALA A 85 -2.61 -11.99 -3.84
C ALA A 85 -2.16 -11.42 -5.19
N ARG A 86 -1.77 -10.15 -5.19
CA ARG A 86 -1.31 -9.45 -6.40
C ARG A 86 0.01 -8.77 -6.12
N GLY A 87 0.98 -9.00 -6.98
CA GLY A 87 2.27 -8.31 -6.96
C GLY A 87 2.30 -7.22 -8.03
N LEU A 88 2.70 -6.02 -7.62
CA LEU A 88 2.92 -4.86 -8.48
C LEU A 88 4.35 -4.39 -8.29
N THR A 89 4.99 -3.92 -9.36
CA THR A 89 6.21 -3.13 -9.21
C THR A 89 5.79 -1.72 -8.81
N ALA A 90 6.38 -1.18 -7.76
CA ALA A 90 6.07 0.12 -7.22
C ALA A 90 7.32 0.99 -7.08
N THR A 91 7.27 2.19 -7.66
CA THR A 91 8.27 3.23 -7.48
C THR A 91 7.61 4.37 -6.73
N VAL A 92 8.13 4.68 -5.55
CA VAL A 92 7.56 5.68 -4.65
C VAL A 92 8.57 6.80 -4.42
N THR A 93 8.11 8.04 -4.64
CA THR A 93 8.77 9.25 -4.19
C THR A 93 7.93 9.88 -3.07
N LEU A 94 8.29 11.09 -2.62
CA LEU A 94 7.58 11.76 -1.54
C LEU A 94 6.09 11.99 -1.86
N ASP A 95 5.76 12.38 -3.08
CA ASP A 95 4.40 12.74 -3.49
C ASP A 95 3.84 11.89 -4.64
N ARG A 96 4.62 11.00 -5.24
CA ARG A 96 4.23 10.21 -6.41
C ARG A 96 4.44 8.72 -6.18
N LEU A 97 3.44 7.93 -6.57
CA LEU A 97 3.49 6.48 -6.57
C LEU A 97 3.19 5.98 -7.98
N GLU A 98 4.14 5.29 -8.57
CA GLU A 98 3.95 4.58 -9.83
C GLU A 98 3.79 3.10 -9.56
N LEU A 99 2.72 2.51 -10.08
CA LEU A 99 2.42 1.09 -9.99
C LEU A 99 2.47 0.50 -11.39
N ARG A 100 3.18 -0.62 -11.56
CA ARG A 100 3.30 -1.33 -12.82
C ARG A 100 2.89 -2.78 -12.71
N ARG A 101 2.21 -3.26 -13.75
CA ARG A 101 1.85 -4.66 -13.96
C ARG A 101 2.10 -5.02 -15.43
N GLY A 102 3.25 -5.61 -15.72
CA GLY A 102 3.69 -5.82 -17.09
C GLY A 102 3.83 -4.48 -17.82
N LYS A 103 3.06 -4.28 -18.90
CA LYS A 103 3.01 -3.03 -19.67
C LYS A 103 2.10 -1.96 -19.05
N ASP A 104 1.21 -2.34 -18.14
CA ASP A 104 0.25 -1.42 -17.55
C ASP A 104 0.93 -0.53 -16.49
N LEU A 105 0.52 0.73 -16.42
CA LEU A 105 1.02 1.72 -15.48
C LEU A 105 -0.16 2.47 -14.86
N ALA A 106 -0.14 2.66 -13.54
CA ALA A 106 -0.99 3.59 -12.82
C ALA A 106 -0.12 4.56 -12.02
N VAL A 107 -0.44 5.85 -12.10
CA VAL A 107 0.25 6.90 -11.35
C VAL A 107 -0.72 7.49 -10.35
N LEU A 108 -0.27 7.57 -9.10
CA LEU A 108 -1.00 8.15 -7.98
C LEU A 108 -0.19 9.28 -7.35
N ARG A 109 -0.90 10.22 -6.73
CA ARG A 109 -0.34 11.32 -5.95
C ARG A 109 -0.72 11.20 -4.48
N LYS A 110 0.23 11.44 -3.60
CA LYS A 110 0.01 11.47 -2.15
C LYS A 110 -0.79 12.70 -1.76
N GLY A 111 -1.74 12.57 -0.83
CA GLY A 111 -2.44 13.72 -0.24
C GLY A 111 -3.92 13.48 0.04
N LYS A 112 -4.66 14.55 0.32
CA LYS A 112 -6.13 14.53 0.43
C LYS A 112 -6.74 14.91 -0.92
N ARG A 113 -7.85 14.25 -1.29
CA ARG A 113 -8.61 14.52 -2.53
C ARG A 113 -8.85 16.02 -2.69
N GLY A 114 -8.27 16.63 -3.73
CA GLY A 114 -8.49 18.05 -4.05
C GLY A 114 -7.59 19.03 -3.29
N GLY A 115 -6.27 18.94 -3.48
CA GLY A 115 -5.38 20.06 -3.17
C GLY A 115 -5.55 21.19 -4.18
N THR A 116 -6.63 21.95 -4.11
CA THR A 116 -6.68 23.30 -4.67
C THR A 116 -5.77 24.20 -3.83
N ARG A 117 -4.65 24.60 -4.41
CA ARG A 117 -4.06 25.92 -4.19
C ARG A 117 -3.76 26.51 -5.56
#